data_AF-A0AAP9WCD9-F1
#
_entry.id   AF-A0AAP9WCD9-F1
#
_cell.length_a   1.000
_cell.length_b   1.000
_cell.length_c   1.000
_cell.angle_alpha   90.00
_cell.angle_beta   90.00
_cell.angle_gamma   90.00
#
_symmetry.space_group_name_H-M   'P 1'
#
loop_
_entity.id
_entity.type
_entity.pdbx_description
1 polymer ?
#
loop_
_entity_poly.entity_id
_entity_poly.type
_entity_poly.pdbx_seq_one_letter_code
_entity_poly.pdbx_strand_id
1 'polypeptide(L)'
;MTQQQRNDYIAEKILGANKKIQHDKTWLYVPGKEFEPPFEWEFPDGRIVNSKTDFESLPEWVGPICEVVFPLLAEENWNISFLYNGYVSLVDSEGWAIVDIRIGPLSTVLVNAHIKISEE
;
A
#
# COMPACT_ATOMS: atom_id res chain seq x y z
N MET A 1 10.38 0.75 6.63
CA MET A 1 9.14 0.07 7.04
C MET A 1 9.32 -1.44 6.86
N THR A 2 8.89 -2.28 7.82
CA THR A 2 8.83 -3.74 7.64
C THR A 2 7.66 -4.11 6.71
N GLN A 3 7.62 -5.34 6.16
CA GLN A 3 6.51 -5.75 5.29
C GLN A 3 5.15 -5.66 6.01
N GLN A 4 5.08 -6.10 7.28
CA GLN A 4 3.83 -6.02 8.03
C GLN A 4 3.38 -4.56 8.26
N GLN A 5 4.31 -3.67 8.63
CA GLN A 5 3.99 -2.25 8.77
C GLN A 5 3.48 -1.64 7.46
N ARG A 6 4.01 -2.12 6.32
CA ARG A 6 3.59 -1.69 4.98
C ARG A 6 2.20 -2.21 4.63
N ASN A 7 1.91 -3.48 4.91
CA ASN A 7 0.58 -4.04 4.72
C ASN A 7 -0.46 -3.31 5.60
N ASP A 8 -0.11 -3.02 6.86
CA ASP A 8 -0.96 -2.27 7.77
C ASP A 8 -1.23 -0.85 7.26
N TYR A 9 -0.18 -0.16 6.79
CA TYR A 9 -0.31 1.15 6.17
C TYR A 9 -1.25 1.14 4.96
N ILE A 10 -1.07 0.19 4.04
CA ILE A 10 -1.91 0.11 2.83
C ILE A 10 -3.37 -0.14 3.23
N ALA A 11 -3.63 -1.07 4.15
CA ALA A 11 -4.98 -1.39 4.58
C ALA A 11 -5.66 -0.18 5.26
N GLU A 12 -5.00 0.47 6.22
CA GLU A 12 -5.60 1.56 7.01
C GLU A 12 -5.64 2.88 6.25
N LYS A 13 -4.49 3.28 5.68
CA LYS A 13 -4.29 4.65 5.16
C LYS A 13 -4.72 4.80 3.72
N ILE A 14 -4.54 3.77 2.89
CA ILE A 14 -4.92 3.81 1.49
C ILE A 14 -6.31 3.23 1.31
N LEU A 15 -6.56 2.01 1.81
CA LEU A 15 -7.78 1.28 1.48
C LEU A 15 -8.94 1.49 2.48
N GLY A 16 -8.71 2.26 3.55
CA GLY A 16 -9.73 2.63 4.53
C GLY A 16 -10.30 1.44 5.31
N ALA A 17 -9.54 0.37 5.47
CA ALA A 17 -9.95 -0.80 6.26
C ALA A 17 -9.78 -0.55 7.76
N ASN A 18 -10.66 -1.16 8.55
CA ASN A 18 -10.61 -1.12 10.01
C ASN A 18 -10.02 -2.41 10.57
N LYS A 19 -9.32 -2.31 11.71
CA LYS A 19 -8.85 -3.48 12.45
C LYS A 19 -10.03 -4.21 13.09
N LYS A 20 -10.26 -5.45 12.69
CA LYS A 20 -11.20 -6.38 13.32
C LYS A 20 -10.44 -7.33 14.24
N ILE A 21 -10.50 -7.08 15.55
CA ILE A 21 -9.79 -7.89 16.55
C ILE A 21 -10.39 -9.31 16.62
N GLN A 22 -9.53 -10.32 16.55
CA GLN A 22 -9.89 -11.72 16.71
C GLN A 22 -9.71 -12.09 18.19
N HIS A 23 -10.80 -12.03 18.96
CA HIS A 23 -10.77 -12.22 20.42
C HIS A 23 -10.37 -13.64 20.85
N ASP A 24 -10.42 -14.62 19.94
CA ASP A 24 -9.95 -15.98 20.12
C ASP A 24 -8.44 -16.16 19.86
N LYS A 25 -7.77 -15.14 19.30
CA LYS A 25 -6.31 -15.13 19.08
C LYS A 25 -5.61 -14.20 20.08
N THR A 26 -4.62 -14.73 20.79
CA THR A 26 -3.83 -13.97 21.77
C THR A 26 -2.61 -13.33 21.10
N TRP A 27 -2.21 -12.14 21.57
CA TRP A 27 -0.95 -11.45 21.25
C TRP A 27 0.30 -12.18 21.82
N LEU A 28 0.39 -13.49 21.70
CA LEU A 28 1.50 -14.27 22.24
C LEU A 28 2.60 -14.38 21.18
N TYR A 29 3.66 -13.57 21.34
CA TYR A 29 4.93 -13.81 20.67
C TYR A 29 5.57 -15.07 21.27
N VAL A 30 5.59 -16.15 20.50
CA VAL A 30 6.27 -17.41 20.87
C VAL A 30 7.59 -17.47 20.09
N PRO A 31 8.75 -17.47 20.76
CA PRO A 31 10.04 -17.61 20.09
C PRO A 31 10.07 -18.85 19.19
N GLY A 32 10.43 -18.68 17.91
CA GLY A 32 10.46 -19.75 16.91
C GLY A 32 9.13 -20.02 16.19
N LYS A 33 8.06 -19.29 16.50
CA LYS A 33 6.84 -19.25 15.69
C LYS A 33 6.74 -17.94 14.93
N GLU A 34 6.18 -18.00 13.73
CA GLU A 34 5.85 -16.80 12.98
C GLU A 34 4.80 -16.00 13.75
N PHE A 35 5.04 -14.70 13.92
CA PHE A 35 4.08 -13.81 14.56
C PHE A 35 2.81 -13.74 13.71
N GLU A 36 1.66 -14.02 14.30
CA GLU A 36 0.35 -13.84 13.68
C GLU A 36 -0.37 -12.66 14.35
N PRO A 37 -0.67 -11.58 13.60
CA PRO A 37 -1.45 -10.49 14.15
C PRO A 37 -2.84 -10.99 14.55
N PRO A 38 -3.34 -10.68 15.76
CA PRO A 38 -4.65 -11.14 16.24
C PRO A 38 -5.78 -10.24 15.74
N PHE A 39 -5.70 -9.83 14.48
CA PHE A 39 -6.72 -9.04 13.82
C PHE A 39 -6.75 -9.37 12.33
N GLU A 40 -7.89 -9.04 11.72
CA GLU A 40 -8.10 -9.01 10.27
C GLU A 40 -8.48 -7.60 9.85
N TRP A 41 -8.43 -7.36 8.54
CA TRP A 41 -8.88 -6.11 7.94
C TRP A 41 -10.33 -6.23 7.51
N GLU A 42 -11.18 -5.34 8.01
CA GLU A 42 -12.57 -5.20 7.58
C GLU A 42 -12.70 -3.96 6.70
N PHE A 43 -13.02 -4.19 5.43
CA PHE A 43 -13.16 -3.16 4.41
C PHE A 43 -14.55 -2.52 4.44
N PRO A 44 -14.73 -1.30 3.88
CA PRO A 44 -16.03 -0.62 3.87
C PRO A 44 -17.18 -1.40 3.20
N ASP A 45 -16.84 -2.33 2.30
CA ASP A 45 -17.80 -3.21 1.62
C ASP A 45 -18.08 -4.52 2.38
N GLY A 46 -17.55 -4.66 3.59
CA GLY A 46 -17.72 -5.83 4.45
C GLY A 46 -16.77 -6.99 4.13
N ARG A 47 -15.86 -6.86 3.16
CA ARG A 47 -14.82 -7.88 2.94
C ARG A 47 -13.90 -7.97 4.15
N ILE A 48 -13.58 -9.20 4.54
CA ILE A 48 -12.63 -9.50 5.61
C ILE A 48 -11.39 -10.12 4.98
N VAL A 49 -10.22 -9.56 5.27
CA VAL A 49 -8.95 -9.96 4.67
C VAL A 49 -7.93 -10.23 5.76
N ASN A 50 -7.06 -11.22 5.53
CA ASN A 50 -5.98 -11.55 6.44
C ASN A 50 -5.06 -10.34 6.67
N SER A 51 -4.62 -10.13 7.92
CA SER A 51 -3.74 -9.01 8.28
C SER A 51 -2.37 -9.07 7.62
N LYS A 52 -1.90 -10.24 7.18
CA LYS A 52 -0.61 -10.43 6.50
C LYS A 52 -0.69 -10.28 4.97
N THR A 53 -1.87 -10.00 4.41
CA THR A 53 -2.05 -9.90 2.96
C THR A 53 -1.08 -8.87 2.37
N ASP A 54 -0.30 -9.32 1.39
CA ASP A 54 0.54 -8.45 0.57
C ASP A 54 -0.32 -7.86 -0.56
N PHE A 55 -0.86 -6.67 -0.31
CA PHE A 55 -1.77 -6.00 -1.23
C PHE A 55 -1.09 -5.63 -2.56
N GLU A 56 0.22 -5.39 -2.58
CA GLU A 56 0.92 -4.92 -3.78
C GLU A 56 1.16 -6.02 -4.82
N SER A 57 1.21 -7.29 -4.39
CA SER A 57 1.39 -8.45 -5.27
C SER A 57 0.08 -9.00 -5.83
N LEU A 58 -1.06 -8.52 -5.34
CA LEU A 58 -2.39 -9.02 -5.67
C LEU A 58 -3.13 -8.08 -6.64
N PRO A 59 -3.42 -8.52 -7.89
CA PRO A 59 -4.00 -7.66 -8.93
C PRO A 59 -5.33 -7.00 -8.55
N GLU A 60 -6.15 -7.65 -7.74
CA GLU A 60 -7.45 -7.14 -7.29
C GLU A 60 -7.37 -5.86 -6.44
N TRP A 61 -6.21 -5.54 -5.88
CA TRP A 61 -5.98 -4.34 -5.08
C TRP A 61 -5.37 -3.18 -5.87
N VAL A 62 -4.90 -3.42 -7.10
CA VAL A 62 -4.32 -2.36 -7.94
C VAL A 62 -5.35 -1.28 -8.25
N GLY A 63 -6.58 -1.67 -8.60
CA GLY A 63 -7.67 -0.73 -8.87
C GLY A 63 -7.98 0.17 -7.67
N PRO A 64 -8.31 -0.39 -6.49
CA PRO A 64 -8.52 0.38 -5.26
C PRO A 64 -7.35 1.31 -4.88
N ILE A 65 -6.10 0.88 -5.05
CA ILE A 65 -4.94 1.74 -4.80
C ILE A 65 -4.92 2.92 -5.80
N CYS A 66 -5.18 2.67 -7.08
CA CYS A 66 -5.24 3.73 -8.10
C CYS A 66 -6.33 4.77 -7.78
N GLU A 67 -7.51 4.35 -7.34
CA GLU A 67 -8.63 5.25 -7.02
C GLU A 67 -8.26 6.28 -5.94
N VAL A 68 -7.42 5.90 -4.99
CA VAL A 68 -6.99 6.76 -3.87
C VAL A 68 -5.77 7.57 -4.24
N VAL A 69 -4.78 6.97 -4.91
CA VAL A 69 -3.48 7.62 -5.14
C VAL A 69 -3.48 8.53 -6.37
N PHE A 70 -4.23 8.21 -7.43
CA PHE A 70 -4.21 9.04 -8.64
C PHE A 70 -4.64 10.49 -8.43
N PRO A 71 -5.69 10.80 -7.63
CA PRO A 71 -6.02 12.18 -7.30
C PRO A 71 -4.86 12.92 -6.60
N LEU A 72 -4.16 12.26 -5.68
CA LEU A 72 -3.02 12.85 -4.98
C LEU A 72 -1.85 13.15 -5.92
N LEU A 73 -1.56 12.26 -6.87
CA LEU A 73 -0.56 12.52 -7.90
C LEU A 73 -0.93 13.73 -8.77
N ALA A 74 -2.21 13.89 -9.08
CA ALA A 74 -2.69 15.02 -9.87
C ALA A 74 -2.55 16.34 -9.11
N GLU A 75 -2.81 16.36 -7.80
CA GLU A 75 -2.59 17.52 -6.93
C GLU A 75 -1.11 17.93 -6.87
N GLU A 76 -0.22 16.95 -6.78
CA GLU A 76 1.24 17.15 -6.83
C GLU A 76 1.78 17.42 -8.25
N ASN A 77 0.92 17.32 -9.27
CA ASN A 77 1.26 17.42 -10.68
C ASN A 77 2.37 16.41 -11.09
N TRP A 78 2.33 15.21 -10.51
CA TRP A 78 3.24 14.11 -10.81
C TRP A 78 2.65 13.19 -11.88
N ASN A 79 3.51 12.77 -12.81
CA ASN A 79 3.12 11.96 -13.96
C ASN A 79 3.68 10.54 -13.84
N ILE A 80 2.87 9.55 -14.20
CA ILE A 80 3.30 8.16 -14.28
C ILE A 80 3.92 7.90 -15.65
N SER A 81 5.19 7.51 -15.66
CA SER A 81 5.89 7.04 -16.86
C SER A 81 5.97 5.51 -16.85
N PHE A 82 5.31 4.88 -17.82
CA PHE A 82 5.34 3.43 -18.00
C PHE A 82 6.60 3.02 -18.77
N LEU A 83 7.39 2.16 -18.16
CA LEU A 83 8.62 1.66 -18.73
C LEU A 83 8.34 0.35 -19.47
N TYR A 84 9.00 0.13 -20.61
CA TYR A 84 8.82 -1.05 -21.48
C TYR A 84 9.29 -2.40 -20.86
N ASN A 85 9.54 -2.42 -19.55
CA ASN A 85 9.90 -3.60 -18.76
C ASN A 85 8.84 -3.97 -17.70
N GLY A 86 7.66 -3.35 -17.76
CA GLY A 86 6.58 -3.59 -16.81
C GLY A 86 6.72 -2.81 -15.49
N TYR A 87 7.71 -1.93 -15.36
CA TYR A 87 7.86 -1.02 -14.24
C TYR A 87 7.36 0.38 -14.59
N VAL A 88 7.19 1.20 -13.57
CA VAL A 88 6.81 2.60 -13.70
C VAL A 88 7.75 3.48 -12.89
N SER A 89 7.85 4.74 -13.29
CA SER A 89 8.50 5.80 -12.52
C SER A 89 7.55 6.99 -12.40
N LEU A 90 7.75 7.81 -11.37
CA LEU A 90 7.08 9.10 -11.25
C LEU A 90 8.02 10.23 -11.65
N VAL A 91 7.51 11.15 -12.46
CA VAL A 91 8.22 12.35 -12.87
C VAL A 91 7.42 13.57 -12.45
N ASP A 92 8.11 14.64 -12.09
CA ASP A 92 7.45 15.90 -11.77
C ASP A 92 6.81 16.53 -13.01
N SER A 93 6.05 17.60 -12.76
CA SER A 93 5.29 18.31 -13.78
C SER A 93 6.12 18.92 -14.89
N GLU A 94 7.36 19.29 -14.58
CA GLU A 94 8.25 19.84 -15.58
C GLU A 94 8.84 18.72 -16.45
N GLY A 95 8.80 17.47 -15.99
CA GLY A 95 9.35 16.31 -16.69
C GLY A 95 10.88 16.26 -16.66
N TRP A 96 11.51 17.08 -15.81
CA TRP A 96 12.97 17.19 -15.71
C TRP A 96 13.53 16.40 -14.54
N ALA A 97 12.75 16.19 -13.47
CA ALA A 97 13.20 15.40 -12.32
C ALA A 97 12.34 14.14 -12.12
N ILE A 98 13.05 13.02 -11.99
CA ILE A 98 12.47 11.81 -11.41
C ILE A 98 12.15 12.14 -9.96
N VAL A 99 10.89 11.99 -9.55
CA VAL A 99 10.50 12.11 -8.14
C VAL A 99 11.33 11.08 -7.38
N ASP A 100 11.91 11.47 -6.24
CA ASP A 100 12.73 10.58 -5.40
C ASP A 100 11.87 9.47 -4.76
N ILE A 101 11.46 8.53 -5.61
CA ILE A 101 10.65 7.34 -5.42
C ILE A 101 11.27 6.29 -6.34
N ARG A 102 11.54 5.12 -5.78
CA ARG A 102 12.17 4.03 -6.53
C ARG A 102 11.26 3.52 -7.65
N ILE A 103 11.83 3.36 -8.84
CA ILE A 103 11.20 2.65 -9.97
C ILE A 103 10.81 1.23 -9.54
N GLY A 104 9.62 0.79 -9.94
CA GLY A 104 9.14 -0.56 -9.62
C GLY A 104 7.78 -0.86 -10.24
N PRO A 105 7.12 -1.95 -9.81
CA PRO A 105 5.73 -2.23 -10.18
C PRO A 105 4.80 -1.08 -9.82
N LEU A 106 3.70 -0.93 -10.58
CA LEU A 106 2.74 0.17 -10.40
C LEU A 106 2.25 0.30 -8.96
N SER A 107 1.74 -0.79 -8.37
CA SER A 107 1.24 -0.81 -6.98
C SER A 107 2.28 -0.26 -6.00
N THR A 108 3.52 -0.72 -6.10
CA THR A 108 4.61 -0.28 -5.23
C THR A 108 4.97 1.19 -5.39
N VAL A 109 5.02 1.68 -6.62
CA VAL A 109 5.29 3.10 -6.88
C VAL A 109 4.16 3.98 -6.34
N LEU A 110 2.90 3.57 -6.50
CA LEU A 110 1.75 4.31 -5.96
C LEU A 110 1.74 4.34 -4.44
N VAL A 111 2.00 3.22 -3.77
CA VAL A 111 2.09 3.19 -2.30
C VAL A 111 3.24 4.08 -1.82
N ASN A 112 4.41 4.03 -2.47
CA ASN A 112 5.53 4.90 -2.12
C ASN A 112 5.23 6.38 -2.35
N ALA A 113 4.45 6.71 -3.38
CA ALA A 113 4.00 8.07 -3.63
C ALA A 113 3.06 8.54 -2.53
N HIS A 114 2.07 7.73 -2.16
CA HIS A 114 1.17 8.04 -1.06
C HIS A 114 1.94 8.28 0.25
N ILE A 115 2.88 7.39 0.59
CA ILE A 115 3.79 7.54 1.75
C ILE A 115 4.51 8.90 1.69
N LYS A 116 5.17 9.20 0.56
CA LYS A 116 5.92 10.45 0.37
C LYS A 116 5.04 11.70 0.50
N ILE A 117 3.84 11.68 -0.08
CA ILE A 117 2.88 12.81 -0.04
C ILE A 117 2.33 12.98 1.38
N SER A 118 2.06 11.87 2.09
CA SER A 118 1.55 11.90 3.46
C SER A 118 2.60 12.24 4.53
N GLU A 119 3.87 12.38 4.15
CA GLU A 119 5.03 12.54 5.05
C GLU A 119 5.16 11.42 6.12
N GLU A 120 4.63 10.22 5.84
CA GLU A 120 4.78 9.00 6.68
C GLU A 120 5.98 8.15 6.23
#